data_AF-A0A958IMP5-F1
#
_entry.id   AF-A0A958IMP5-F1
#
_cell.length_a   1.000
_cell.length_b   1.000
_cell.length_c   1.000
_cell.angle_alpha   90.00
_cell.angle_beta   90.00
_cell.angle_gamma   90.00
#
_symmetry.space_group_name_H-M   'P 1'
#
loop_
_entity.id
_entity.type
_entity.pdbx_description
1 polymer ?
#
loop_
_entity_poly.entity_id
_entity_poly.type
_entity_poly.pdbx_seq_one_letter_code
_entity_poly.pdbx_strand_id
1 'polypeptide(L)'
;MNLQFKILSGFLALTLMLFLAGAWSIYILNTTGTSAHSLLEDNYKSINAANVMLEALEREDSGILLLMLGNWDEGRSIMAAADSLFWSGFNTASGNLTIPGEQVHLDSIRTRYRIFQSLWEKPIVSTAKERNVDWYFAEIHTAFLDCKTSVNHLREMNSKTMYQTSTHLKNRTKRAIMPGIIAMIAALIFALLFNFFINYYVVQPVSRINKAIREYLDNGTPVEVEVETHDEIGELRELVLTIIHRTR
;
A
#
# COMPACT_ATOMS: atom_id res chain seq x y z
N MET A 1 -39.42 -8.06 28.65
CA MET A 1 -38.78 -7.13 27.70
C MET A 1 -39.57 -7.22 26.42
N ASN A 2 -40.09 -6.10 25.91
CA ASN A 2 -40.95 -6.09 24.72
C ASN A 2 -40.23 -6.70 23.51
N LEU A 3 -40.95 -7.48 22.71
CA LEU A 3 -40.53 -8.17 21.50
C LEU A 3 -39.94 -7.17 20.50
N GLN A 4 -40.57 -6.00 20.36
CA GLN A 4 -40.05 -4.92 19.52
C GLN A 4 -38.64 -4.50 19.95
N PHE A 5 -38.40 -4.35 21.27
CA PHE A 5 -37.08 -4.01 21.79
C PHE A 5 -36.07 -5.14 21.60
N LYS A 6 -36.47 -6.42 21.75
CA LYS A 6 -35.60 -7.57 21.47
C LYS A 6 -35.13 -7.56 20.02
N ILE A 7 -36.06 -7.43 19.07
CA ILE A 7 -35.77 -7.42 17.63
C ILE A 7 -34.93 -6.19 17.25
N LEU A 8 -35.34 -5.00 17.69
CA LEU A 8 -34.62 -3.75 17.41
C LEU A 8 -33.20 -3.77 17.95
N SER A 9 -32.98 -4.30 19.17
CA SER A 9 -31.65 -4.39 19.76
C SER A 9 -30.70 -5.31 18.97
N GLY A 10 -31.22 -6.43 18.45
CA GLY A 10 -30.43 -7.33 17.61
C GLY A 10 -30.09 -6.72 16.25
N PHE A 11 -31.04 -6.06 15.59
CA PHE A 11 -30.75 -5.31 14.36
C PHE A 11 -29.77 -4.17 14.59
N LEU A 12 -29.93 -3.40 15.67
CA LEU A 12 -29.02 -2.32 16.03
C LEU A 12 -27.60 -2.86 16.26
N ALA A 13 -27.46 -3.97 16.98
CA ALA A 13 -26.17 -4.63 17.20
C ALA A 13 -25.52 -5.06 15.87
N LEU A 14 -26.30 -5.63 14.96
CA LEU A 14 -25.83 -6.05 13.64
C LEU A 14 -25.39 -4.85 12.78
N THR A 15 -26.20 -3.79 12.74
CA THR A 15 -25.86 -2.54 12.04
C THR A 15 -24.58 -1.92 12.59
N LEU A 16 -24.43 -1.88 13.91
CA LEU A 16 -23.27 -1.30 14.58
C LEU A 16 -22.01 -2.14 14.33
N MET A 17 -22.12 -3.47 14.32
CA MET A 17 -21.03 -4.37 13.91
C MET A 17 -20.58 -4.11 12.46
N LEU A 18 -21.53 -4.04 11.52
CA LEU A 18 -21.22 -3.78 10.10
C LEU A 18 -20.58 -2.40 9.91
N PHE A 19 -21.10 -1.38 10.61
CA PHE A 19 -20.54 -0.04 10.57
C PHE A 19 -19.10 0.00 11.06
N LEU A 20 -18.82 -0.61 12.23
CA LEU A 20 -17.47 -0.69 12.78
C LEU A 20 -16.52 -1.46 11.86
N ALA A 21 -16.96 -2.59 11.29
CA ALA A 21 -16.17 -3.36 10.34
C ALA A 21 -15.85 -2.54 9.06
N GLY A 22 -16.84 -1.81 8.54
CA GLY A 22 -16.67 -0.93 7.39
C GLY A 22 -15.72 0.23 7.66
N ALA A 23 -15.92 0.94 8.78
CA ALA A 23 -15.07 2.04 9.21
C ALA A 23 -13.62 1.58 9.42
N TRP A 24 -13.42 0.41 10.05
CA TRP A 24 -12.10 -0.20 10.22
C TRP A 24 -11.43 -0.54 8.89
N SER A 25 -12.18 -1.09 7.94
CA SER A 25 -11.69 -1.40 6.60
C SER A 25 -11.24 -0.13 5.85
N ILE A 26 -12.01 0.94 5.92
CA ILE A 26 -11.65 2.22 5.30
C ILE A 26 -10.38 2.80 5.95
N TYR A 27 -10.31 2.76 7.29
CA TYR A 27 -9.14 3.24 8.02
C TYR A 27 -7.85 2.50 7.60
N ILE A 28 -7.88 1.17 7.54
CA ILE A 28 -6.71 0.36 7.19
C ILE A 28 -6.21 0.64 5.77
N LEU A 29 -7.14 0.87 4.83
CA LEU A 29 -6.82 1.19 3.44
C LEU A 29 -6.12 2.55 3.35
N ASN A 30 -6.61 3.55 4.09
CA ASN A 30 -6.05 4.90 4.03
C ASN A 30 -4.66 5.01 4.69
N THR A 31 -4.44 4.31 5.81
CA THR A 31 -3.14 4.38 6.53
C THR A 31 -2.02 3.59 5.86
N THR A 32 -2.35 2.56 5.08
CA THR A 32 -1.34 1.68 4.46
C THR A 32 -0.81 2.25 3.14
N GLY A 33 -1.61 3.08 2.45
CA GLY A 33 -1.25 3.61 1.13
C GLY A 33 -0.28 4.79 1.15
N THR A 34 -0.47 5.75 2.05
CA THR A 34 0.11 7.10 1.91
C THR A 34 1.60 7.18 2.24
N SER A 35 2.03 6.78 3.45
CA SER A 35 3.45 6.90 3.87
C SER A 35 4.41 6.01 3.08
N ALA A 36 3.88 4.95 2.50
CA ALA A 36 4.65 3.96 1.82
C ALA A 36 4.83 4.26 0.33
N HIS A 37 3.79 4.83 -0.27
CA HIS A 37 3.84 5.34 -1.62
C HIS A 37 4.87 6.46 -1.73
N SER A 38 4.88 7.41 -0.79
CA SER A 38 5.86 8.51 -0.79
C SER A 38 7.30 7.99 -0.68
N LEU A 39 7.57 7.02 0.20
CA LEU A 39 8.92 6.45 0.32
C LEU A 39 9.36 5.69 -0.94
N LEU A 40 8.44 4.98 -1.62
CA LEU A 40 8.75 4.32 -2.89
C LEU A 40 9.01 5.32 -4.02
N GLU A 41 8.23 6.41 -4.06
CA GLU A 41 8.39 7.50 -5.01
C GLU A 41 9.73 8.22 -4.81
N ASP A 42 10.10 8.51 -3.55
CA ASP A 42 11.38 9.12 -3.23
C ASP A 42 12.55 8.21 -3.63
N ASN A 43 12.51 6.91 -3.30
CA ASN A 43 13.55 5.97 -3.74
C ASN A 43 13.66 5.92 -5.28
N TYR A 44 12.52 5.92 -5.98
CA TYR A 44 12.48 5.92 -7.44
C TYR A 44 13.11 7.20 -8.02
N LYS A 45 12.83 8.36 -7.42
CA LYS A 45 13.43 9.64 -7.81
C LYS A 45 14.95 9.63 -7.65
N SER A 46 15.48 9.10 -6.54
CA SER A 46 16.93 8.93 -6.33
C SER A 46 17.55 7.93 -7.33
N ILE A 47 16.86 6.84 -7.68
CA ILE A 47 17.31 5.89 -8.72
C ILE A 47 17.39 6.58 -10.08
N ASN A 48 16.36 7.33 -10.45
CA ASN A 48 16.33 8.05 -11.72
C ASN A 48 17.43 9.11 -11.79
N ALA A 49 17.64 9.86 -10.72
CA ALA A 49 18.73 10.82 -10.59
C ALA A 49 20.11 10.16 -10.76
N ALA A 50 20.30 8.95 -10.19
CA ALA A 50 21.51 8.17 -10.39
C ALA A 50 21.68 7.70 -11.84
N ASN A 51 20.62 7.29 -12.53
CA ASN A 51 20.70 6.94 -13.95
C ASN A 51 21.06 8.15 -14.82
N VAL A 52 20.53 9.34 -14.53
CA VAL A 52 20.90 10.59 -15.20
C VAL A 52 22.39 10.89 -15.03
N MET A 53 22.92 10.74 -13.80
CA MET A 53 24.36 10.88 -13.53
C MET A 53 25.20 9.85 -14.31
N LEU A 54 24.76 8.59 -14.37
CA LEU A 54 25.45 7.55 -15.14
C LEU A 54 25.48 7.87 -16.63
N GLU A 55 24.35 8.28 -17.22
CA GLU A 55 24.28 8.68 -18.63
C GLU A 55 25.20 9.87 -18.91
N ALA A 56 25.22 10.87 -18.03
CA ALA A 56 26.12 12.01 -18.14
C ALA A 56 27.60 11.56 -18.15
N LEU A 57 28.00 10.67 -17.25
CA LEU A 57 29.36 10.13 -17.22
C LEU A 57 29.74 9.41 -18.53
N GLU A 58 28.85 8.59 -19.09
CA GLU A 58 29.11 7.92 -20.39
C GLU A 58 29.26 8.92 -21.54
N ARG A 59 28.49 10.02 -21.49
CA ARG A 59 28.58 11.10 -22.48
C ARG A 59 29.86 11.92 -22.33
N GLU A 60 30.32 12.16 -21.11
CA GLU A 60 31.63 12.78 -20.85
C GLU A 60 32.77 11.91 -21.38
N ASP A 61 32.75 10.61 -21.10
CA ASP A 61 33.75 9.64 -21.60
C ASP A 61 33.80 9.64 -23.15
N SER A 62 32.63 9.58 -23.79
CA SER A 62 32.49 9.69 -25.25
C SER A 62 32.98 11.04 -25.79
N GLY A 63 32.69 12.13 -25.10
CA GLY A 63 33.13 13.48 -25.45
C GLY A 63 34.64 13.63 -25.38
N ILE A 64 35.29 13.06 -24.36
CA ILE A 64 36.75 13.05 -24.23
C ILE A 64 37.39 12.27 -25.39
N LEU A 65 36.83 11.12 -25.76
CA LEU A 65 37.30 10.36 -26.93
C LEU A 65 37.18 11.18 -28.24
N LEU A 66 36.09 11.91 -28.44
CA LEU A 66 35.93 12.81 -29.60
C LEU A 66 36.99 13.92 -29.62
N LEU A 67 37.29 14.52 -28.47
CA LEU A 67 38.41 15.47 -28.35
C LEU A 67 39.71 14.78 -28.77
N MET A 68 40.03 13.60 -28.23
CA MET A 68 41.26 12.88 -28.59
C MET A 68 41.38 12.55 -30.08
N LEU A 69 40.27 12.36 -30.77
CA LEU A 69 40.20 12.08 -32.21
C LEU A 69 40.24 13.34 -33.09
N GLY A 70 40.25 14.54 -32.49
CA GLY A 70 40.31 15.81 -33.21
C GLY A 70 38.94 16.43 -33.54
N ASN A 71 37.85 15.86 -33.05
CA ASN A 71 36.50 16.40 -33.22
C ASN A 71 36.15 17.34 -32.05
N TRP A 72 36.79 18.50 -32.07
CA TRP A 72 36.87 19.39 -30.91
C TRP A 72 35.56 20.07 -30.54
N ASP A 73 34.84 20.58 -31.54
CA ASP A 73 33.61 21.35 -31.33
C ASP A 73 32.48 20.45 -30.83
N GLU A 74 32.35 19.27 -31.43
CA GLU A 74 31.38 18.27 -31.00
C GLU A 74 31.72 17.72 -29.60
N GLY A 75 32.98 17.35 -29.37
CA GLY A 75 33.44 16.85 -28.06
C GLY A 75 33.20 17.85 -26.93
N ARG A 76 33.55 19.14 -27.12
CA ARG A 76 33.31 20.20 -26.12
C ARG A 76 31.83 20.42 -25.85
N SER A 77 31.01 20.44 -26.90
CA SER A 77 29.56 20.62 -26.79
C SER A 77 28.91 19.48 -25.99
N ILE A 78 29.28 18.24 -26.29
CA ILE A 78 28.80 17.05 -25.57
C ILE A 78 29.21 17.09 -24.10
N MET A 79 30.47 17.40 -23.81
CA MET A 79 30.97 17.46 -22.43
C MET A 79 30.29 18.55 -21.61
N ALA A 80 30.11 19.75 -22.16
CA ALA A 80 29.43 20.85 -21.44
C ALA A 80 27.97 20.50 -21.12
N ALA A 81 27.26 19.87 -22.06
CA ALA A 81 25.89 19.40 -21.83
C ALA A 81 25.84 18.26 -20.81
N ALA A 82 26.82 17.36 -20.83
CA ALA A 82 26.90 16.23 -19.92
C ALA A 82 27.25 16.66 -18.49
N ASP A 83 28.18 17.60 -18.29
CA ASP A 83 28.49 18.15 -16.94
C ASP A 83 27.26 18.82 -16.31
N SER A 84 26.53 19.63 -17.09
CA SER A 84 25.26 20.20 -16.61
C SER A 84 24.22 19.12 -16.26
N LEU A 85 24.18 18.02 -17.03
CA LEU A 85 23.25 16.91 -16.78
C LEU A 85 23.65 16.14 -15.51
N PHE A 86 24.94 15.92 -15.30
CA PHE A 86 25.48 15.28 -14.10
C PHE A 86 25.06 16.05 -12.84
N TRP A 87 25.31 17.37 -12.81
CA TRP A 87 24.94 18.20 -11.66
C TRP A 87 23.43 18.30 -11.45
N SER A 88 22.63 18.25 -12.51
CA SER A 88 21.17 18.16 -12.41
C SER A 88 20.72 16.88 -11.70
N GLY A 89 21.27 15.74 -12.11
CA GLY A 89 21.05 14.45 -11.43
C GLY A 89 21.53 14.48 -9.98
N PHE A 90 22.75 14.97 -9.74
CA PHE A 90 23.33 15.09 -8.41
C PHE A 90 22.46 15.94 -7.46
N ASN A 91 22.03 17.12 -7.91
CA ASN A 91 21.19 18.02 -7.11
C ASN A 91 19.82 17.41 -6.84
N THR A 92 19.25 16.67 -7.79
CA THR A 92 17.99 15.94 -7.59
C THR A 92 18.13 14.88 -6.50
N ALA A 93 19.20 14.09 -6.52
CA ALA A 93 19.46 13.08 -5.49
C ALA A 93 19.80 13.73 -4.13
N SER A 94 20.59 14.80 -4.12
CA SER A 94 20.96 15.53 -2.89
C SER A 94 19.79 16.26 -2.25
N GLY A 95 18.78 16.67 -3.02
CA GLY A 95 17.53 17.22 -2.50
C GLY A 95 16.54 16.15 -2.01
N ASN A 96 16.90 14.88 -2.10
CA ASN A 96 16.01 13.74 -1.86
C ASN A 96 16.66 12.70 -0.91
N LEU A 97 17.27 13.19 0.18
CA LEU A 97 17.88 12.35 1.20
C LEU A 97 16.80 11.63 2.02
N THR A 98 16.64 10.33 1.76
CA THR A 98 15.59 9.52 2.41
C THR A 98 16.13 8.33 3.16
N ILE A 99 17.35 7.89 2.83
CA ILE A 99 17.98 6.71 3.43
C ILE A 99 19.11 7.13 4.37
N PRO A 100 19.19 6.59 5.60
CA PRO A 100 20.36 6.78 6.46
C PRO A 100 21.66 6.35 5.78
N GLY A 101 22.64 7.24 5.73
CA GLY A 101 23.93 7.00 5.05
C GLY A 101 23.98 7.44 3.59
N GLU A 102 22.86 7.88 2.99
CA GLU A 102 22.82 8.36 1.61
C GLU A 102 23.73 9.57 1.36
N GLN A 103 23.83 10.46 2.35
CA GLN A 103 24.72 11.62 2.31
C GLN A 103 26.19 11.23 2.07
N VAL A 104 26.66 10.15 2.70
CA VAL A 104 28.04 9.68 2.56
C VAL A 104 28.33 9.23 1.13
N HIS A 105 27.36 8.57 0.48
CA HIS A 105 27.47 8.18 -0.92
C HIS A 105 27.50 9.40 -1.85
N LEU A 106 26.65 10.40 -1.60
CA LEU A 106 26.64 11.64 -2.37
C LEU A 106 27.95 12.44 -2.22
N ASP A 107 28.51 12.53 -1.01
CA ASP A 107 29.78 13.20 -0.80
C ASP A 107 30.95 12.46 -1.50
N SER A 108 30.91 11.13 -1.52
CA SER A 108 31.86 10.31 -2.30
C SER A 108 31.71 10.57 -3.81
N ILE A 109 30.48 10.59 -4.33
CA ILE A 109 30.20 10.90 -5.75
C ILE A 109 30.74 12.29 -6.10
N ARG A 110 30.42 13.32 -5.31
CA ARG A 110 30.91 14.69 -5.53
C ARG A 110 32.43 14.74 -5.60
N THR A 111 33.10 14.06 -4.70
CA THR A 111 34.57 14.05 -4.62
C THR A 111 35.17 13.37 -5.85
N ARG A 112 34.68 12.19 -6.22
CA ARG A 112 35.19 11.44 -7.37
C ARG A 112 34.87 12.11 -8.70
N TYR A 113 33.71 12.74 -8.81
CA TYR A 113 33.36 13.53 -9.97
C TYR A 113 34.29 14.72 -10.16
N ARG A 114 34.61 15.46 -9.08
CA ARG A 114 35.58 16.57 -9.15
C ARG A 114 36.98 16.10 -9.56
N ILE A 115 37.41 14.93 -9.07
CA ILE A 115 38.68 14.32 -9.51
C ILE A 115 38.62 14.05 -11.01
N PHE A 116 37.57 13.39 -11.50
CA PHE A 116 37.36 13.11 -12.92
C PHE A 116 37.34 14.40 -13.76
N GLN A 117 36.56 15.39 -13.34
CA GLN A 117 36.46 16.72 -13.95
C GLN A 117 37.82 17.41 -14.09
N SER A 118 38.64 17.38 -13.05
CA SER A 118 39.96 18.04 -13.08
C SER A 118 40.94 17.47 -14.12
N LEU A 119 40.70 16.24 -14.59
CA LEU A 119 41.53 15.58 -15.60
C LEU A 119 41.25 16.10 -17.01
N TRP A 120 40.00 16.50 -17.28
CA TRP A 120 39.54 16.95 -18.60
C TRP A 120 39.27 18.45 -18.71
N GLU A 121 39.14 19.18 -17.59
CA GLU A 121 39.06 20.66 -17.59
C GLU A 121 40.33 21.34 -18.12
N LYS A 122 41.49 20.66 -17.99
CA LYS A 122 42.75 21.15 -18.56
C LYS A 122 42.71 21.00 -20.09
N PRO A 123 43.28 21.95 -20.86
CA PRO A 123 43.28 21.86 -22.32
C PRO A 123 43.89 20.52 -22.77
N ILE A 124 43.09 19.69 -23.45
CA ILE A 124 43.56 18.47 -24.10
C ILE A 124 44.18 18.85 -25.47
N VAL A 125 43.56 19.82 -26.15
CA VAL A 125 43.93 20.31 -27.49
C VAL A 125 45.32 20.91 -27.51
N SER A 126 46.15 20.52 -28.47
CA SER A 126 47.51 21.05 -28.67
C SER A 126 48.45 20.81 -27.48
N THR A 127 48.21 19.74 -26.71
CA THR A 127 49.09 19.29 -25.62
C THR A 127 49.60 17.87 -25.88
N ALA A 128 50.59 17.41 -25.10
CA ALA A 128 51.08 16.02 -25.15
C ALA A 128 50.02 14.95 -24.79
N LYS A 129 48.80 15.37 -24.42
CA LYS A 129 47.64 14.51 -24.16
C LYS A 129 46.80 14.25 -25.41
N GLU A 130 46.97 15.04 -26.46
CA GLU A 130 46.33 14.83 -27.75
C GLU A 130 46.80 13.49 -28.35
N ARG A 131 45.87 12.58 -28.66
CA ARG A 131 46.12 11.20 -29.13
C ARG A 131 46.89 10.28 -28.15
N ASN A 132 46.98 10.64 -26.87
CA ASN A 132 47.64 9.82 -25.87
C ASN A 132 46.67 8.79 -25.28
N VAL A 133 46.60 7.62 -25.93
CA VAL A 133 45.73 6.50 -25.55
C VAL A 133 46.10 5.93 -24.18
N ASP A 134 47.39 5.91 -23.84
CA ASP A 134 47.86 5.42 -22.54
C ASP A 134 47.38 6.31 -21.39
N TRP A 135 47.45 7.63 -21.55
CA TRP A 135 46.90 8.59 -20.59
C TRP A 135 45.40 8.41 -20.39
N TYR A 136 44.65 8.17 -21.47
CA TYR A 136 43.21 7.92 -21.38
C TYR A 136 42.89 6.70 -20.53
N PHE A 137 43.49 5.54 -20.82
CA PHE A 137 43.19 4.32 -20.06
C PHE A 137 43.73 4.37 -18.63
N ALA A 138 44.92 4.94 -18.42
CA ALA A 138 45.56 4.98 -17.10
C ALA A 138 44.94 6.01 -16.15
N GLU A 139 44.50 7.17 -16.64
CA GLU A 139 44.00 8.26 -15.80
C GLU A 139 42.48 8.48 -15.97
N ILE A 140 42.06 8.86 -17.19
CA ILE A 140 40.66 9.27 -17.46
C ILE A 140 39.68 8.13 -17.21
N HIS A 141 39.91 6.98 -17.85
CA HIS A 141 38.99 5.85 -17.80
C HIS A 141 38.89 5.28 -16.38
N THR A 142 40.00 5.26 -15.64
CA THR A 142 40.04 4.81 -14.26
C THR A 142 39.24 5.76 -13.35
N ALA A 143 39.43 7.08 -13.48
CA ALA A 143 38.64 8.06 -12.72
C ALA A 143 37.14 8.03 -13.07
N PHE A 144 36.81 7.84 -14.35
CA PHE A 144 35.45 7.61 -14.83
C PHE A 144 34.82 6.39 -14.16
N LEU A 145 35.48 5.23 -14.20
CA LEU A 145 34.97 3.99 -13.59
C LEU A 145 34.79 4.13 -12.07
N ASP A 146 35.68 4.83 -11.40
CA ASP A 146 35.61 5.12 -9.97
C ASP A 146 34.38 5.97 -9.62
N CYS A 147 34.12 7.01 -10.40
CA CYS A 147 32.93 7.86 -10.24
C CYS A 147 31.65 7.06 -10.54
N LYS A 148 31.63 6.35 -11.69
CA LYS A 148 30.52 5.49 -12.12
C LYS A 148 30.16 4.44 -11.08
N THR A 149 31.15 3.80 -10.47
CA THR A 149 30.95 2.81 -9.40
C THR A 149 30.30 3.44 -8.17
N SER A 150 30.70 4.66 -7.80
CA SER A 150 30.09 5.37 -6.67
C SER A 150 28.64 5.76 -6.92
N VAL A 151 28.31 6.19 -8.14
CA VAL A 151 26.91 6.45 -8.54
C VAL A 151 26.10 5.16 -8.56
N ASN A 152 26.69 4.04 -9.03
CA ASN A 152 26.04 2.73 -8.98
C ASN A 152 25.73 2.29 -7.55
N HIS A 153 26.63 2.49 -6.59
CA HIS A 153 26.36 2.17 -5.18
C HIS A 153 25.16 2.96 -4.63
N LEU A 154 25.04 4.24 -4.96
CA LEU A 154 23.86 5.05 -4.59
C LEU A 154 22.57 4.47 -5.20
N ARG A 155 22.61 4.10 -6.49
CA ARG A 155 21.48 3.49 -7.20
C ARG A 155 21.08 2.14 -6.60
N GLU A 156 22.06 1.29 -6.29
CA GLU A 156 21.85 -0.04 -5.70
C GLU A 156 21.27 0.06 -4.29
N MET A 157 21.78 0.97 -3.46
CA MET A 157 21.24 1.24 -2.13
C MET A 157 19.76 1.65 -2.20
N ASN A 158 19.42 2.61 -3.06
CA ASN A 158 18.03 3.03 -3.26
C ASN A 158 17.15 1.90 -3.85
N SER A 159 17.67 1.13 -4.80
CA SER A 159 16.95 -0.01 -5.40
C SER A 159 16.67 -1.12 -4.38
N LYS A 160 17.64 -1.42 -3.53
CA LYS A 160 17.51 -2.42 -2.45
C LYS A 160 16.48 -1.95 -1.42
N THR A 161 16.54 -0.69 -1.01
CA THR A 161 15.56 -0.10 -0.07
C THR A 161 14.16 -0.06 -0.68
N MET A 162 14.02 0.27 -1.96
CA MET A 162 12.74 0.22 -2.68
C MET A 162 12.14 -1.20 -2.67
N TYR A 163 12.96 -2.21 -2.97
CA TYR A 163 12.51 -3.62 -2.97
C TYR A 163 12.14 -4.11 -1.55
N GLN A 164 12.97 -3.80 -0.55
CA GLN A 164 12.67 -4.14 0.84
C GLN A 164 11.41 -3.43 1.34
N THR A 165 11.25 -2.15 1.06
CA THR A 165 10.05 -1.38 1.38
C THR A 165 8.82 -2.00 0.71
N SER A 166 8.87 -2.30 -0.59
CA SER A 166 7.77 -2.93 -1.33
C SER A 166 7.37 -4.31 -0.75
N THR A 167 8.36 -5.15 -0.41
CA THR A 167 8.10 -6.47 0.20
C THR A 167 7.54 -6.35 1.62
N HIS A 168 8.04 -5.42 2.43
CA HIS A 168 7.49 -5.14 3.75
C HIS A 168 6.06 -4.61 3.69
N LEU A 169 5.73 -3.77 2.71
CA LEU A 169 4.37 -3.29 2.51
C LEU A 169 3.41 -4.42 2.19
N LYS A 170 3.76 -5.27 1.22
CA LYS A 170 2.95 -6.44 0.88
C LYS A 170 2.64 -7.30 2.11
N ASN A 171 3.65 -7.54 2.96
CA ASN A 171 3.50 -8.35 4.16
C ASN A 171 2.70 -7.63 5.27
N ARG A 172 2.92 -6.33 5.48
CA ARG A 172 2.16 -5.52 6.45
C ARG A 172 0.70 -5.41 6.06
N THR A 173 0.39 -5.15 4.79
CA THR A 173 -0.99 -5.11 4.26
C THR A 173 -1.73 -6.40 4.56
N LYS A 174 -1.10 -7.56 4.30
CA LYS A 174 -1.72 -8.86 4.60
C LYS A 174 -2.06 -9.04 6.09
N ARG A 175 -1.16 -8.63 6.99
CA ARG A 175 -1.40 -8.73 8.44
C ARG A 175 -2.43 -7.70 8.93
N ALA A 176 -2.42 -6.49 8.37
CA ALA A 176 -3.32 -5.41 8.75
C ALA A 176 -4.78 -5.67 8.36
N ILE A 177 -5.02 -6.37 7.25
CA ILE A 177 -6.37 -6.72 6.77
C ILE A 177 -6.99 -7.88 7.57
N MET A 178 -6.19 -8.76 8.18
CA MET A 178 -6.67 -9.99 8.82
C MET A 178 -7.74 -9.76 9.91
N PRO A 179 -7.61 -8.80 10.85
CA PRO A 179 -8.65 -8.51 11.83
C PRO A 179 -9.98 -8.09 11.20
N GLY A 180 -9.94 -7.35 10.08
CA GLY A 180 -11.14 -6.95 9.34
C GLY A 180 -11.87 -8.14 8.71
N ILE A 181 -11.13 -9.10 8.16
CA ILE A 181 -11.70 -10.36 7.64
C ILE A 181 -12.38 -11.16 8.77
N ILE A 182 -11.70 -11.28 9.92
CA ILE A 182 -12.25 -12.00 11.08
C ILE A 182 -13.54 -11.32 11.57
N ALA A 183 -13.56 -9.98 11.66
CA ALA A 183 -14.75 -9.23 12.04
C ALA A 183 -15.90 -9.42 11.05
N MET A 184 -15.61 -9.47 9.75
CA MET A 184 -16.62 -9.71 8.71
C MET A 184 -17.23 -11.12 8.81
N ILE A 185 -16.41 -12.14 9.03
CA ILE A 185 -16.87 -13.52 9.24
C ILE A 185 -17.72 -13.60 10.52
N ALA A 186 -17.28 -12.96 11.61
CA ALA A 186 -18.02 -12.92 12.86
C ALA A 186 -19.39 -12.24 12.70
N ALA A 187 -19.46 -11.13 11.96
CA ALA A 187 -20.71 -10.45 11.65
C ALA A 187 -21.66 -11.33 10.80
N LEU A 188 -21.11 -12.10 9.84
CA LEU A 188 -21.88 -13.04 9.05
C LEU A 188 -22.47 -14.16 9.91
N ILE A 189 -21.68 -14.76 10.79
CA ILE A 189 -22.13 -15.79 11.73
C ILE A 189 -23.20 -15.22 12.66
N PHE A 190 -22.99 -14.02 13.19
CA PHE A 190 -23.97 -13.34 14.04
C PHE A 190 -25.29 -13.11 13.30
N ALA A 191 -25.23 -12.67 12.03
CA ALA A 191 -26.43 -12.49 11.21
C ALA A 191 -27.21 -13.80 11.00
N LEU A 192 -26.51 -14.92 10.76
CA LEU A 192 -27.12 -16.24 10.62
C LEU A 192 -27.76 -16.70 11.94
N LEU A 193 -27.07 -16.56 13.06
CA LEU A 193 -27.61 -16.90 14.38
C LEU A 193 -28.80 -16.02 14.74
N PHE A 194 -28.72 -14.72 14.48
CA PHE A 194 -29.83 -13.80 14.71
C PHE A 194 -31.06 -14.17 13.87
N ASN A 195 -30.85 -14.49 12.59
CA ASN A 195 -31.93 -14.97 11.72
C ASN A 195 -32.56 -16.27 12.26
N PHE A 196 -31.73 -17.23 12.68
CA PHE A 196 -32.19 -18.47 13.29
C PHE A 196 -33.03 -18.21 14.55
N PHE A 197 -32.57 -17.34 15.46
CA PHE A 197 -33.31 -17.02 16.68
C PHE A 197 -34.62 -16.28 16.41
N ILE A 198 -34.65 -15.35 15.45
CA ILE A 198 -35.91 -14.71 15.03
C ILE A 198 -36.89 -15.75 14.48
N ASN A 199 -36.40 -16.67 13.64
CA ASN A 199 -37.25 -17.72 13.11
C ASN A 199 -37.79 -18.64 14.23
N TYR A 200 -36.94 -19.05 15.16
CA TYR A 200 -37.30 -19.98 16.23
C TYR A 200 -38.19 -19.35 17.31
N TYR A 201 -37.87 -18.14 17.79
CA TYR A 201 -38.60 -17.51 18.90
C TYR A 201 -39.77 -16.62 18.46
N VAL A 202 -39.84 -16.21 17.18
CA VAL A 202 -40.88 -15.29 16.71
C VAL A 202 -41.71 -15.93 15.60
N VAL A 203 -41.09 -16.29 14.48
CA VAL A 203 -41.82 -16.73 13.27
C VAL A 203 -42.53 -18.07 13.49
N GLN A 204 -41.82 -19.07 14.05
CA GLN A 204 -42.40 -20.39 14.29
C GLN A 204 -43.57 -20.37 15.28
N PRO A 205 -43.47 -19.76 16.48
CA PRO A 205 -44.58 -19.66 17.42
C PRO A 205 -45.80 -18.95 16.82
N VAL A 206 -45.61 -17.83 16.11
CA VAL A 206 -46.70 -17.12 15.43
C VAL A 206 -47.38 -18.01 14.40
N SER A 207 -46.61 -18.76 13.62
CA SER A 207 -47.14 -19.73 12.65
C SER A 207 -47.91 -20.86 13.32
N ARG A 208 -47.41 -21.40 14.45
CA ARG A 208 -48.09 -22.45 15.23
C ARG A 208 -49.42 -21.95 15.82
N ILE A 209 -49.44 -20.75 16.41
CA ILE A 209 -50.66 -20.12 16.93
C ILE A 209 -51.68 -19.94 15.80
N ASN A 210 -51.27 -19.38 14.67
CA ASN A 210 -52.14 -19.18 13.50
C ASN A 210 -52.72 -20.50 12.97
N LYS A 211 -51.89 -21.55 12.89
CA LYS A 211 -52.34 -22.88 12.47
C LYS A 211 -53.35 -23.47 13.44
N ALA A 212 -53.10 -23.39 14.75
CA ALA A 212 -54.00 -23.94 15.75
C ALA A 212 -55.35 -23.19 15.81
N ILE A 213 -55.35 -21.86 15.60
CA ILE A 213 -56.59 -21.09 15.46
C ILE A 213 -57.40 -21.56 14.25
N ARG A 214 -56.76 -21.78 13.10
CA ARG A 214 -57.44 -22.29 11.89
C ARG A 214 -58.05 -23.67 12.12
N GLU A 215 -57.29 -24.59 12.72
CA GLU A 215 -57.76 -25.94 13.01
C GLU A 215 -58.95 -25.93 14.00
N TYR A 216 -58.92 -25.05 15.00
CA TYR A 216 -60.06 -24.84 15.90
C TYR A 216 -61.30 -24.30 15.17
N LEU A 217 -61.13 -23.32 14.30
CA LEU A 217 -62.26 -22.73 13.53
C LEU A 217 -62.88 -23.73 12.55
N ASP A 218 -62.06 -24.56 11.90
CA ASP A 218 -62.53 -25.51 10.89
C ASP A 218 -63.17 -26.75 11.53
N ASN A 219 -62.55 -27.28 12.60
CA ASN A 219 -62.82 -28.65 13.07
C ASN A 219 -63.13 -28.75 14.57
N GLY A 220 -63.09 -27.64 15.33
CA GLY A 220 -63.32 -27.62 16.78
C GLY A 220 -62.25 -28.35 17.61
N THR A 221 -61.06 -28.59 17.04
CA THR A 221 -59.98 -29.32 17.72
C THR A 221 -59.42 -28.53 18.91
N PRO A 222 -59.17 -29.18 20.08
CA PRO A 222 -58.56 -28.53 21.23
C PRO A 222 -57.20 -27.93 20.88
N VAL A 223 -56.97 -26.68 21.25
CA VAL A 223 -55.72 -25.95 20.97
C VAL A 223 -54.71 -26.24 22.08
N GLU A 224 -53.70 -27.04 21.77
CA GLU A 224 -52.48 -27.16 22.57
C GLU A 224 -51.32 -26.53 21.79
N VAL A 225 -51.01 -25.26 22.09
CA VAL A 225 -49.82 -24.58 21.56
C VAL A 225 -48.89 -24.31 22.72
N GLU A 226 -47.72 -24.93 22.68
CA GLU A 226 -46.63 -24.67 23.63
C GLU A 226 -45.74 -23.57 23.05
N VAL A 227 -45.64 -22.45 23.77
CA VAL A 227 -44.79 -21.31 23.45
C VAL A 227 -43.90 -21.06 24.66
N GLU A 228 -42.58 -21.14 24.47
CA GLU A 228 -41.60 -20.98 25.55
C GLU A 228 -41.32 -19.50 25.92
N THR A 229 -41.79 -18.55 25.09
CA THR A 229 -41.53 -17.13 25.29
C THR A 229 -42.55 -16.48 26.23
N HIS A 230 -42.06 -15.61 27.13
CA HIS A 230 -42.87 -14.82 28.06
C HIS A 230 -43.05 -13.36 27.59
N ASP A 231 -42.85 -13.12 26.29
CA ASP A 231 -43.05 -11.82 25.66
C ASP A 231 -44.45 -11.74 25.02
N GLU A 232 -44.68 -10.74 24.16
CA GLU A 232 -45.95 -10.46 23.51
C GLU A 232 -46.49 -11.68 22.73
N ILE A 233 -45.63 -12.60 22.29
CA ILE A 233 -46.07 -13.85 21.65
C ILE A 233 -46.65 -14.84 22.68
N GLY A 234 -46.06 -14.91 23.87
CA GLY A 234 -46.60 -15.69 25.00
C GLY A 234 -47.90 -15.09 25.50
N GLU A 235 -47.98 -13.76 25.63
CA GLU A 235 -49.22 -13.07 26.00
C GLU A 235 -50.33 -13.30 24.97
N LEU A 236 -50.01 -13.23 23.67
CA LEU A 236 -50.95 -13.56 22.60
C LEU A 236 -51.47 -15.00 22.73
N ARG A 237 -50.59 -15.96 23.05
CA ARG A 237 -50.97 -17.36 23.27
C ARG A 237 -51.95 -17.50 24.45
N GLU A 238 -51.68 -16.88 25.58
CA GLU A 238 -52.57 -16.90 26.76
C GLU A 238 -53.93 -16.27 26.48
N LEU A 239 -53.96 -15.13 25.77
CA LEU A 239 -55.20 -14.47 25.37
C LEU A 239 -56.03 -15.34 24.42
N VAL A 240 -55.40 -15.98 23.44
CA VAL A 240 -56.06 -16.90 22.51
C VAL A 240 -56.66 -18.11 23.25
N LEU A 241 -55.89 -18.74 24.16
CA LEU A 241 -56.38 -19.86 24.95
C LEU A 241 -57.56 -19.46 25.86
N THR A 242 -57.49 -18.28 26.47
CA THR A 242 -58.58 -17.73 27.31
C THR A 242 -59.86 -17.51 26.51
N ILE A 243 -59.76 -16.98 25.29
CA ILE A 243 -60.92 -16.78 24.40
C ILE A 243 -61.54 -18.12 24.04
N ILE A 244 -60.73 -19.07 23.57
CA ILE A 244 -61.17 -20.41 23.15
C ILE A 244 -61.88 -21.13 24.30
N HIS A 245 -61.35 -21.04 25.53
CA HIS A 245 -61.98 -21.61 26.72
C HIS A 245 -63.30 -20.94 27.10
N ARG A 246 -63.48 -19.64 26.84
CA ARG A 246 -64.73 -18.92 27.12
C ARG A 246 -65.82 -19.12 26.07
N THR A 247 -65.45 -19.44 24.84
CA THR A 247 -66.41 -19.77 23.76
C THR A 247 -66.93 -21.21 23.82
N ARG A 248 -66.42 -22.02 24.75
CA ARG A 248 -66.90 -23.36 25.05
C ARG A 248 -68.03 -23.32 26.07
#